data_AF-A0A194QU89-F1
#
_entry.id   AF-A0A194QU89-F1
#
_cell.length_a   1.000
_cell.length_b   1.000
_cell.length_c   1.000
_cell.angle_alpha   90.00
_cell.angle_beta   90.00
_cell.angle_gamma   90.00
#
_symmetry.space_group_name_H-M   'P 1'
#
loop_
_entity.id
_entity.type
_entity.pdbx_description
1 polymer ?
#
loop_
_entity_poly.entity_id
_entity_poly.type
_entity_poly.pdbx_seq_one_letter_code
_entity_poly.pdbx_strand_id
1 'polypeptide(L)'
;MKRQLSSLPALVDDIRLIKDELSELKIACDFSHAKVEEFNARLMDVESKVTQIGNTDLSTLHAELAKAKQDLSAQEQRSRLNNVEIKGIPLKKGENLFSVMDAIGRKIGYACPKSQINYISRVPMYNSNEKLNHR
;
A
#
# COMPACT_ATOMS: atom_id res chain seq x y z
N MET A 1 2.39 0.86 -89.38
CA MET A 1 2.21 1.72 -88.17
C MET A 1 1.04 1.34 -87.26
N LYS A 2 -0.11 0.84 -87.74
CA LYS A 2 -1.28 0.53 -86.86
C LYS A 2 -1.06 -0.54 -85.76
N ARG A 3 -0.08 -1.45 -85.90
CA ARG A 3 0.23 -2.50 -84.89
C ARG A 3 1.11 -2.02 -83.73
N GLN A 4 1.73 -0.84 -83.80
CA GLN A 4 2.63 -0.35 -82.73
C GLN A 4 1.91 0.47 -81.64
N LEU A 5 0.60 0.69 -81.77
CA LEU A 5 -0.21 1.50 -80.84
C LEU A 5 -1.23 0.65 -80.04
N SER A 6 -1.28 -0.67 -80.25
CA SER A 6 -2.26 -1.55 -79.60
C SER A 6 -2.01 -1.78 -78.11
N SER A 7 -0.80 -1.50 -77.62
CA SER A 7 -0.43 -1.61 -76.20
C SER A 7 -0.65 -0.32 -75.41
N LEU A 8 -0.92 0.81 -76.08
CA LEU A 8 -1.16 2.11 -75.43
C LEU A 8 -2.37 2.08 -74.48
N PRO A 9 -3.52 1.44 -74.83
CA PRO A 9 -4.65 1.33 -73.92
C PRO A 9 -4.30 0.58 -72.63
N ALA A 10 -3.54 -0.51 -72.73
CA ALA A 10 -3.10 -1.29 -71.57
C ALA A 10 -2.17 -0.45 -70.66
N LEU A 11 -1.24 0.29 -71.24
CA LEU A 11 -0.37 1.21 -70.48
C LEU A 11 -1.18 2.32 -69.77
N VAL A 12 -2.24 2.83 -70.40
CA VAL A 12 -3.12 3.83 -69.78
C VAL A 12 -3.88 3.23 -68.60
N ASP A 13 -4.32 1.97 -68.70
CA ASP A 13 -4.98 1.28 -67.60
C ASP A 13 -4.01 0.98 -66.46
N ASP A 14 -2.77 0.57 -66.75
CA ASP A 14 -1.71 0.39 -65.74
C ASP A 14 -1.39 1.70 -65.01
N ILE A 15 -1.30 2.82 -65.74
CA ILE A 15 -1.09 4.14 -65.13
C ILE A 15 -2.27 4.55 -64.24
N ARG A 16 -3.51 4.19 -64.58
CA ARG A 16 -4.67 4.42 -63.70
C ARG A 16 -4.57 3.59 -62.43
N LEU A 17 -4.22 2.30 -62.54
CA LEU A 17 -4.05 1.43 -61.37
C LEU A 17 -2.98 1.97 -60.42
N ILE A 18 -1.81 2.36 -60.97
CA ILE A 18 -0.74 2.96 -60.17
C ILE A 18 -1.21 4.25 -59.49
N LYS A 19 -1.97 5.10 -60.20
CA LYS A 19 -2.53 6.32 -59.62
C LYS A 19 -3.49 6.01 -58.47
N ASP A 20 -4.33 5.00 -58.62
CA ASP A 20 -5.31 4.60 -57.61
C ASP A 20 -4.59 4.03 -56.37
N GLU A 21 -3.63 3.12 -56.55
CA GLU A 21 -2.78 2.59 -55.47
C GLU A 21 -2.00 3.70 -54.74
N LEU A 22 -1.48 4.68 -55.48
CA LEU A 22 -0.74 5.81 -54.91
C LEU A 22 -1.67 6.76 -54.13
N SER A 23 -2.92 6.88 -54.57
CA SER A 23 -3.96 7.61 -53.83
C SER A 23 -4.33 6.90 -52.53
N GLU A 24 -4.48 5.57 -52.55
CA GLU A 24 -4.74 4.76 -51.35
C GLU A 24 -3.56 4.81 -50.37
N LEU A 25 -2.33 4.70 -50.87
CA LEU A 25 -1.12 4.80 -50.06
C LEU A 25 -1.02 6.16 -49.37
N LYS A 26 -1.39 7.25 -50.06
CA LYS A 26 -1.44 8.58 -49.47
C LYS A 26 -2.41 8.64 -48.29
N ILE A 27 -3.63 8.10 -48.47
CA ILE A 27 -4.64 8.05 -47.39
C ILE A 27 -4.12 7.25 -46.19
N ALA A 28 -3.49 6.11 -46.44
CA ALA A 28 -2.91 5.29 -45.38
C ALA A 28 -1.78 6.02 -44.62
N CYS A 29 -0.95 6.76 -45.35
CA CYS A 29 0.13 7.57 -44.78
C CYS A 29 -0.42 8.71 -43.90
N ASP A 30 -1.43 9.43 -44.38
CA ASP A 30 -2.08 10.52 -43.63
C ASP A 30 -2.73 9.99 -42.34
N PHE A 31 -3.40 8.83 -42.41
CA PHE A 31 -3.98 8.17 -41.24
C PHE A 31 -2.92 7.71 -40.23
N SER A 32 -1.84 7.09 -40.72
CA SER A 32 -0.72 6.65 -39.88
C SER A 32 -0.07 7.84 -39.18
N HIS A 33 0.16 8.94 -39.91
CA HIS A 33 0.72 10.16 -39.35
C HIS A 33 -0.17 10.73 -38.23
N ALA A 34 -1.48 10.81 -38.45
CA ALA A 34 -2.42 11.24 -37.40
C ALA A 34 -2.38 10.35 -36.15
N LYS A 35 -2.20 9.03 -36.31
CA LYS A 35 -2.06 8.10 -35.19
C LYS A 35 -0.75 8.25 -34.44
N VAL A 36 0.35 8.53 -35.15
CA VAL A 36 1.65 8.82 -34.54
C VAL A 36 1.58 10.10 -33.70
N GLU A 37 0.93 11.16 -34.20
CA GLU A 37 0.73 12.39 -33.43
C GLU A 37 -0.13 12.17 -32.18
N GLU A 38 -1.21 11.37 -32.29
CA GLU A 38 -2.04 11.00 -31.14
C GLU A 38 -1.21 10.23 -30.08
N PHE A 39 -0.37 9.29 -30.51
CA PHE A 39 0.50 8.54 -29.60
C PHE A 39 1.55 9.43 -28.95
N ASN A 40 2.18 10.34 -29.69
CA ASN A 40 3.14 11.30 -29.13
C ASN A 40 2.47 12.17 -28.05
N ALA A 41 1.28 12.69 -28.32
CA ALA A 41 0.53 13.48 -27.34
C ALA A 41 0.21 12.69 -26.05
N ARG A 42 -0.21 11.43 -26.20
CA ARG A 42 -0.47 10.54 -25.05
C ARG A 42 0.80 10.22 -24.28
N LEU A 43 1.91 10.03 -24.97
CA LEU A 43 3.19 9.69 -24.36
C LEU A 43 3.72 10.87 -23.53
N MET A 44 3.63 12.09 -24.06
CA MET A 44 3.96 13.31 -23.33
C MET A 44 3.09 13.51 -22.08
N ASP A 45 1.78 13.23 -22.14
CA ASP A 45 0.90 13.31 -20.97
C ASP A 45 1.29 12.29 -19.89
N VAL A 46 1.63 11.07 -20.29
CA VAL A 46 2.12 10.02 -19.36
C VAL A 46 3.44 10.43 -18.73
N GLU A 47 4.40 10.91 -19.51
CA GLU A 47 5.71 11.37 -19.00
C GLU A 47 5.55 12.53 -18.02
N SER A 48 4.65 13.48 -18.30
CA SER A 48 4.33 14.58 -17.39
C SER A 48 3.78 14.07 -16.06
N LYS A 49 2.82 13.13 -16.09
CA LYS A 49 2.26 12.52 -14.88
C LYS A 49 3.30 11.74 -14.08
N VAL A 50 4.16 10.97 -14.74
CA VAL A 50 5.25 10.24 -14.09
C VAL A 50 6.22 11.20 -13.40
N THR A 51 6.57 12.30 -14.07
CA THR A 51 7.45 13.32 -13.50
C THR A 51 6.80 14.03 -12.30
N GLN A 52 5.50 14.35 -12.38
CA GLN A 52 4.76 14.89 -11.25
C GLN A 52 4.72 13.92 -10.07
N ILE A 53 4.47 12.63 -10.29
CA ILE A 53 4.47 11.62 -9.23
C ILE A 53 5.87 11.48 -8.61
N GLY A 54 6.93 11.48 -9.43
CA GLY A 54 8.31 11.46 -8.95
C GLY A 54 8.69 12.70 -8.13
N ASN A 55 8.12 13.86 -8.48
CA ASN A 55 8.34 15.13 -7.78
C ASN A 55 7.40 15.34 -6.59
N THR A 56 6.33 14.56 -6.47
CA THR A 56 5.43 14.60 -5.31
C THR A 56 6.08 13.80 -4.18
N ASP A 57 7.15 14.37 -3.63
CA ASP A 57 7.60 14.30 -2.23
C ASP A 57 7.32 12.97 -1.48
N LEU A 58 7.56 11.84 -2.15
CA LEU A 58 7.50 10.51 -1.55
C LEU A 58 8.41 10.43 -0.32
N SER A 59 9.50 11.19 -0.34
CA SER A 59 10.39 11.43 0.82
C SER A 59 9.64 12.08 1.99
N THR A 60 8.90 13.16 1.74
CA THR A 60 8.13 13.88 2.76
C THR A 60 7.02 13.01 3.31
N LEU A 61 6.26 12.33 2.44
CA LEU A 61 5.22 11.40 2.86
C LEU A 61 5.79 10.24 3.69
N HIS A 62 6.95 9.71 3.29
CA HIS A 62 7.61 8.64 4.03
C HIS A 62 8.12 9.12 5.40
N ALA A 63 8.64 10.34 5.47
CA ALA A 63 9.08 10.97 6.73
C ALA A 63 7.90 11.23 7.68
N GLU A 64 6.77 11.75 7.17
CA GLU A 64 5.55 11.95 7.96
C GLU A 64 5.00 10.62 8.49
N LEU A 65 4.98 9.58 7.64
CA LEU A 65 4.56 8.24 8.06
C LEU A 65 5.48 7.67 9.14
N ALA A 66 6.80 7.84 9.01
CA ALA A 66 7.77 7.40 10.00
C ALA A 66 7.55 8.11 11.35
N LYS A 67 7.34 9.42 11.31
CA LYS A 67 7.04 10.23 12.50
C LYS A 67 5.74 9.78 13.17
N ALA A 68 4.66 9.60 12.40
CA ALA A 68 3.38 9.16 12.93
C ALA A 68 3.47 7.78 13.62
N LYS A 69 4.24 6.85 13.05
CA LYS A 69 4.51 5.55 13.68
C LYS A 69 5.27 5.68 14.99
N GLN A 70 6.26 6.57 15.04
CA GLN A 70 7.02 6.82 16.27
C GLN A 70 6.14 7.44 17.36
N ASP A 71 5.31 8.42 17.01
CA ASP A 71 4.40 9.07 17.95
C ASP A 71 3.36 8.08 18.50
N LEU A 72 2.83 7.22 17.64
CA LEU A 72 1.92 6.13 18.04
C LEU A 72 2.59 5.18 19.03
N SER A 73 3.81 4.72 18.72
CA SER A 73 4.57 3.84 19.61
C SER A 73 4.86 4.50 20.96
N ALA A 74 5.25 5.77 20.95
CA ALA A 74 5.47 6.53 22.19
C ALA A 74 4.18 6.68 23.01
N GLN A 75 3.04 6.89 22.36
CA GLN A 75 1.74 6.97 23.03
C GLN A 75 1.33 5.62 23.64
N GLU A 76 1.51 4.52 22.93
CA GLU A 76 1.24 3.17 23.45
C GLU A 76 2.13 2.83 24.64
N GLN A 77 3.41 3.20 24.59
CA GLN A 77 4.33 3.03 25.72
C GLN A 77 3.89 3.88 26.92
N ARG A 78 3.56 5.17 26.71
CA ARG A 78 3.04 6.06 27.77
C ARG A 78 1.79 5.50 28.44
N SER A 79 0.87 4.91 27.66
CA SER A 79 -0.33 4.27 28.19
C SER A 79 -0.02 3.10 29.13
N ARG A 80 1.12 2.44 28.94
CA ARG A 80 1.57 1.30 29.76
C ARG A 80 2.46 1.69 30.95
N LEU A 81 2.95 2.92 31.02
CA LEU A 81 3.88 3.34 32.09
C LEU A 81 3.28 3.20 33.50
N ASN A 82 1.96 3.30 33.63
CA ASN A 82 1.26 3.15 34.91
C ASN A 82 0.73 1.72 35.14
N ASN A 83 1.04 0.77 34.26
CA ASN A 83 0.60 -0.61 34.40
C ASN A 83 1.67 -1.43 35.13
N VAL A 84 1.23 -2.27 36.08
CA VAL A 84 2.10 -3.22 36.79
C VAL A 84 1.65 -4.63 36.43
N GLU A 85 2.58 -5.45 35.94
CA GLU A 85 2.35 -6.88 35.70
C GLU A 85 2.90 -7.70 36.88
N ILE A 86 2.05 -8.52 37.49
CA ILE A 86 2.42 -9.39 38.60
C ILE A 86 2.35 -10.85 38.13
N LYS A 87 3.50 -11.52 38.11
CA LYS A 87 3.62 -12.93 37.71
C LYS A 87 3.70 -13.86 38.92
N GLY A 88 3.38 -15.13 38.72
CA GLY A 88 3.50 -16.17 39.76
C GLY A 88 2.36 -16.22 40.78
N ILE A 89 1.24 -15.54 40.52
CA ILE A 89 0.05 -15.61 41.38
C ILE A 89 -0.84 -16.77 40.92
N PRO A 90 -1.07 -17.81 41.75
CA PRO A 90 -1.95 -18.93 41.41
C PRO A 90 -3.35 -18.48 41.02
N LEU A 91 -3.98 -19.23 40.10
CA LEU A 91 -5.34 -18.96 39.65
C LEU A 91 -6.36 -19.68 40.54
N LYS A 92 -7.35 -18.94 41.05
CA LYS A 92 -8.47 -19.52 41.80
C LYS A 92 -9.80 -19.14 41.15
N LYS A 93 -10.70 -20.11 40.99
CA LYS A 93 -12.05 -19.87 40.45
C LYS A 93 -12.82 -18.93 41.38
N GLY A 94 -13.41 -17.87 40.81
CA GLY A 94 -14.19 -16.87 41.56
C GLY A 94 -13.35 -15.96 42.46
N GLU A 95 -12.06 -15.80 42.17
CA GLU A 95 -11.21 -14.89 42.94
C GLU A 95 -11.58 -13.41 42.75
N ASN A 96 -11.29 -12.61 43.78
CA ASN A 96 -11.36 -11.17 43.70
C ASN A 96 -9.94 -10.61 43.60
N LEU A 97 -9.57 -10.04 42.44
CA LEU A 97 -8.21 -9.56 42.18
C LEU A 97 -7.81 -8.38 43.07
N PHE A 98 -8.77 -7.56 43.54
CA PHE A 98 -8.46 -6.51 44.50
C PHE A 98 -8.07 -7.09 45.85
N SER A 99 -8.73 -8.16 46.31
CA SER A 99 -8.35 -8.84 47.54
C SER A 99 -6.96 -9.48 47.45
N VAL A 100 -6.59 -9.97 46.26
CA VAL A 100 -5.24 -10.48 45.98
C VAL A 100 -4.21 -9.35 46.06
N MET A 101 -4.49 -8.19 45.44
CA MET A 101 -3.61 -7.02 45.50
C MET A 101 -3.46 -6.50 46.95
N ASP A 102 -4.56 -6.45 47.71
CA ASP A 102 -4.53 -6.08 49.14
C ASP A 102 -3.64 -7.04 49.95
N ALA A 103 -3.71 -8.35 49.66
CA ALA A 103 -2.88 -9.35 50.33
C ALA A 103 -1.39 -9.19 49.98
N ILE A 104 -1.06 -8.92 48.71
CA ILE A 104 0.30 -8.63 48.27
C ILE A 104 0.80 -7.36 48.95
N GLY A 105 0.01 -6.29 48.94
CA GLY A 105 0.33 -5.02 49.57
C GLY A 105 0.66 -5.15 51.06
N ARG A 106 -0.18 -5.88 51.81
CA ARG A 106 0.11 -6.21 53.22
C ARG A 106 1.42 -6.97 53.39
N LYS A 107 1.74 -7.90 52.48
CA LYS A 107 2.96 -8.72 52.57
C LYS A 107 4.23 -7.90 52.33
N ILE A 108 4.18 -6.89 51.46
CA ILE A 108 5.33 -6.02 51.13
C ILE A 108 5.35 -4.71 51.93
N GLY A 109 4.37 -4.49 52.82
CA GLY A 109 4.26 -3.27 53.61
C GLY A 109 3.80 -2.03 52.83
N TYR A 110 3.12 -2.22 51.69
CA TYR A 110 2.61 -1.14 50.84
C TYR A 110 1.10 -1.24 50.66
N ALA A 111 0.35 -0.26 51.14
CA ALA A 111 -1.09 -0.22 50.94
C ALA A 111 -1.43 0.41 49.59
N CYS A 112 -2.14 -0.32 48.72
CA CYS A 112 -2.66 0.18 47.45
C CYS A 112 -4.20 0.19 47.50
N PRO A 113 -4.84 1.32 47.86
CA PRO A 113 -6.30 1.42 47.91
C PRO A 113 -6.95 1.12 46.55
N LYS A 114 -8.11 0.46 46.57
CA LYS A 114 -8.85 0.12 45.34
C LYS A 114 -9.19 1.34 44.47
N SER A 115 -9.35 2.51 45.09
CA SER A 115 -9.60 3.79 44.39
C SER A 115 -8.42 4.29 43.55
N GLN A 116 -7.21 3.76 43.78
CA GLN A 116 -6.01 4.08 43.00
C GLN A 116 -5.78 3.08 41.84
N ILE A 117 -6.63 2.06 41.72
CA ILE A 117 -6.52 1.04 40.69
C ILE A 117 -7.63 1.30 39.65
N ASN A 118 -7.23 1.80 38.48
CA ASN A 118 -8.17 2.07 37.38
C ASN A 118 -8.80 0.78 36.83
N TYR A 119 -7.98 -0.26 36.68
CA TYR A 119 -8.39 -1.55 36.14
C TYR A 119 -7.42 -2.65 36.59
N ILE A 120 -7.95 -3.84 36.85
CA ILE A 120 -7.15 -5.03 37.18
C ILE A 120 -7.77 -6.25 36.51
N SER A 121 -6.92 -7.06 35.85
CA SER A 121 -7.34 -8.28 35.19
C SER A 121 -6.23 -9.32 35.17
N ARG A 122 -6.60 -10.57 34.85
CA ARG A 122 -5.63 -11.59 34.48
C ARG A 122 -5.26 -11.39 33.01
N VAL A 123 -3.96 -11.47 32.71
CA VAL A 123 -3.46 -11.48 31.33
C VAL A 123 -3.27 -12.94 30.89
N PRO A 124 -3.86 -13.37 29.77
CA PRO A 124 -3.61 -14.71 29.22
C PRO A 124 -2.12 -14.86 28.88
N MET A 125 -1.48 -15.91 29.39
CA MET A 125 -0.11 -16.25 28.99
C MET A 125 -0.18 -17.03 27.67
N TYR A 126 0.04 -16.37 26.54
CA TYR A 126 0.32 -17.03 25.27
C TYR A 126 1.84 -17.26 25.19
N ASN A 127 2.26 -18.51 25.05
CA ASN A 127 3.66 -19.00 24.98
C ASN A 127 4.45 -19.09 26.30
N SER A 128 4.03 -19.97 27.20
CA SER A 128 4.99 -20.57 28.14
C SER A 128 4.88 -22.08 28.04
N ASN A 129 5.92 -22.73 27.52
CA ASN A 129 6.18 -24.18 27.66
C ASN A 129 6.40 -24.60 29.13
N GLU A 130 5.87 -23.85 30.10
CA GLU A 130 5.76 -24.26 31.48
C GLU A 130 4.48 -25.09 31.61
N LYS A 131 4.63 -26.39 31.38
CA LYS A 131 3.67 -27.38 31.86
C LYS A 131 3.48 -27.12 33.35
N LEU A 132 2.26 -26.71 33.71
CA LEU A 132 1.75 -26.76 35.08
C LEU A 132 1.95 -28.19 35.60
N ASN A 133 3.01 -28.41 36.37
CA ASN A 133 3.17 -29.62 37.15
C ASN A 133 2.08 -29.61 38.23
N HIS A 134 0.99 -30.31 37.97
CA HIS A 134 0.07 -30.75 39.00
C HIS A 134 0.80 -31.67 39.97
N ARG A 135 0.97 -31.22 41.22
CA ARG A 135 1.06 -32.07 42.41
C ARG A 135 0.28 -31.40 43.53
#